data_AF-A0A2T5I120-F1
#
_entry.id   AF-A0A2T5I120-F1
#
_cell.length_a   1.000
_cell.length_b   1.000
_cell.length_c   1.000
_cell.angle_alpha   90.00
_cell.angle_beta   90.00
_cell.angle_gamma   90.00
#
_symmetry.space_group_name_H-M   'P 1'
#
loop_
_entity.id
_entity.type
_entity.pdbx_description
1 polymer ?
#
loop_
_entity_poly.entity_id
_entity_poly.type
_entity_poly.pdbx_seq_one_letter_code
_entity_poly.pdbx_strand_id
1 'polypeptide(L)'
;MAGLLEIADDEFSALREALKKYESEVPAKIAADPAGVDLDLLSLRASYSSSSALAALDKSIASIANAELRDGTSDTLERALNRLLYVGIRTVSELDSAALDNHELASQFAKVWLEGKSYQHLSVGIGTFYLAYVLMAARQDKGQFVQYLDAFNIGGAEARNKMADRALAAFSEIQQSLGGEGAA
;
A
#
# COMPACT_ATOMS: atom_id res chain seq x y z
N MET A 1 -20.88 -29.00 -32.21
CA MET A 1 -20.19 -27.84 -31.59
C MET A 1 -21.03 -27.12 -30.53
N ALA A 2 -22.19 -27.65 -30.09
CA ALA A 2 -23.01 -27.05 -29.04
C ALA A 2 -22.53 -27.40 -27.60
N GLY A 3 -22.04 -28.63 -27.38
CA GLY A 3 -21.64 -29.07 -26.04
C GLY A 3 -20.39 -28.40 -25.44
N LEU A 4 -19.54 -27.75 -26.24
CA LEU A 4 -18.39 -26.98 -25.73
C LEU A 4 -18.80 -25.57 -25.29
N LEU A 5 -19.81 -24.97 -25.93
CA LEU A 5 -20.33 -23.65 -25.59
C LEU A 5 -21.20 -23.71 -24.34
N GLU A 6 -21.98 -24.78 -24.18
CA GLU A 6 -22.80 -25.02 -22.98
C GLU A 6 -21.94 -25.26 -21.73
N ILE A 7 -20.90 -26.09 -21.83
CA ILE A 7 -19.93 -26.30 -20.73
C ILE A 7 -19.21 -24.99 -20.36
N ALA A 8 -18.83 -24.18 -21.35
CA ALA A 8 -18.19 -22.90 -21.09
C ALA A 8 -19.12 -21.90 -20.38
N ASP A 9 -20.42 -21.92 -20.68
CA ASP A 9 -21.41 -21.03 -20.04
C ASP A 9 -21.67 -21.44 -18.57
N ASP A 10 -21.72 -22.76 -18.31
CA ASP A 10 -21.83 -23.32 -16.96
C ASP A 10 -20.57 -23.01 -16.13
N GLU A 11 -19.37 -23.19 -16.69
CA GLU A 11 -18.10 -22.86 -16.02
C GLU A 11 -17.99 -21.36 -15.71
N PHE A 12 -18.41 -20.50 -16.65
CA PHE A 12 -18.43 -19.05 -16.43
C PHE A 12 -19.41 -18.63 -15.33
N SER A 13 -20.59 -19.25 -15.31
CA SER A 13 -21.61 -19.02 -14.28
C SER A 13 -21.11 -19.45 -12.90
N ALA A 14 -20.51 -20.64 -12.80
CA ALA A 14 -19.92 -21.16 -11.58
C ALA A 14 -18.78 -20.26 -11.07
N LEU A 15 -17.91 -19.77 -11.96
CA LEU A 15 -16.84 -18.85 -11.59
C LEU A 15 -17.39 -17.52 -11.05
N ARG A 16 -18.44 -16.99 -11.67
CA ARG A 16 -19.09 -15.75 -11.22
C ARG A 16 -19.72 -15.90 -9.84
N GLU A 17 -20.37 -17.03 -9.58
CA GLU A 17 -20.93 -17.33 -8.25
C GLU A 17 -19.84 -17.50 -7.21
N ALA A 18 -18.75 -18.19 -7.55
CA ALA A 18 -17.59 -18.35 -6.67
C ALA A 18 -16.96 -16.99 -6.31
N LEU A 19 -16.83 -16.08 -7.27
CA LEU A 19 -16.31 -14.72 -7.04
C LEU A 19 -17.21 -13.90 -6.12
N LYS A 20 -18.53 -13.93 -6.33
CA LYS A 20 -19.49 -13.23 -5.45
C LYS A 20 -19.47 -13.79 -4.03
N LYS A 21 -19.36 -15.11 -3.90
CA LYS A 21 -19.24 -15.79 -2.61
C LYS A 21 -17.93 -15.41 -1.91
N TYR A 22 -16.82 -15.38 -2.64
CA TYR A 22 -15.55 -14.94 -2.09
C TYR A 22 -15.63 -13.49 -1.59
N GLU A 23 -16.14 -12.57 -2.42
CA GLU A 23 -16.30 -11.15 -2.07
C GLU A 23 -17.09 -10.94 -0.77
N SER A 24 -18.16 -11.72 -0.55
CA SER A 24 -18.97 -11.60 0.68
C SER A 24 -18.32 -12.24 1.91
N GLU A 25 -17.45 -13.24 1.72
CA GLU A 25 -16.77 -13.95 2.81
C GLU A 25 -15.45 -13.29 3.25
N VAL A 26 -14.79 -12.52 2.38
CA VAL A 26 -13.47 -11.91 2.64
C VAL A 26 -13.41 -11.16 3.98
N PRO A 27 -14.35 -10.27 4.34
CA PRO A 27 -14.30 -9.57 5.63
C PRO A 27 -14.31 -10.53 6.83
N ALA A 28 -15.11 -11.60 6.77
CA ALA A 28 -15.19 -12.60 7.83
C ALA A 28 -13.91 -13.45 7.91
N LYS A 29 -13.31 -13.79 6.75
CA LYS A 29 -12.03 -14.50 6.70
C LYS A 29 -10.89 -13.67 7.28
N ILE A 30 -10.82 -12.38 6.94
CA ILE A 30 -9.84 -11.44 7.50
C ILE A 30 -9.96 -11.37 9.02
N ALA A 31 -11.20 -11.27 9.54
CA ALA A 31 -11.43 -11.22 10.98
C ALA A 31 -11.06 -12.52 11.71
N ALA A 32 -11.18 -13.68 11.05
CA ALA A 32 -10.91 -14.99 11.64
C ALA A 32 -9.43 -15.40 11.55
N ASP A 33 -8.79 -15.22 10.40
CA ASP A 33 -7.40 -15.59 10.14
C ASP A 33 -6.80 -14.69 9.04
N PRO A 34 -6.32 -13.48 9.39
CA PRO A 34 -5.76 -12.55 8.42
C PRO A 34 -4.44 -13.03 7.80
N ALA A 35 -3.74 -13.99 8.43
CA ALA A 35 -2.50 -14.56 7.91
C ALA A 35 -2.78 -15.60 6.81
N GLY A 36 -3.93 -16.28 6.88
CA GLY A 36 -4.41 -17.19 5.84
C GLY A 36 -5.11 -16.52 4.65
N VAL A 37 -5.24 -15.19 4.65
CA VAL A 37 -5.86 -14.43 3.56
C VAL A 37 -4.79 -13.76 2.70
N ASP A 38 -4.69 -14.21 1.44
CA ASP A 38 -3.85 -13.60 0.43
C ASP A 38 -4.26 -12.15 0.16
N LEU A 39 -3.26 -11.32 -0.15
CA LEU A 39 -3.47 -9.94 -0.51
C LEU A 39 -3.80 -9.83 -2.01
N ASP A 40 -5.06 -9.54 -2.29
CA ASP A 40 -5.63 -9.27 -3.61
C ASP A 40 -6.46 -7.97 -3.58
N LEU A 41 -7.15 -7.62 -4.66
CA LEU A 41 -7.94 -6.38 -4.71
C LEU A 41 -9.12 -6.37 -3.73
N LEU A 42 -9.76 -7.52 -3.53
CA LEU A 42 -10.92 -7.65 -2.66
C LEU A 42 -10.48 -7.61 -1.19
N SER A 43 -9.42 -8.34 -0.84
CA SER A 43 -8.88 -8.33 0.52
C SER A 43 -8.20 -7.00 0.86
N LEU A 44 -7.51 -6.33 -0.08
CA LEU A 44 -7.00 -4.98 0.11
C LEU A 44 -8.13 -3.97 0.31
N ARG A 45 -9.21 -4.04 -0.49
CA ARG A 45 -10.39 -3.17 -0.30
C ARG A 45 -11.03 -3.39 1.06
N ALA A 46 -11.19 -4.66 1.47
CA ALA A 46 -11.75 -5.00 2.78
C ALA A 46 -10.83 -4.56 3.94
N SER A 47 -9.51 -4.50 3.72
CA SER A 47 -8.53 -4.02 4.71
C SER A 47 -8.70 -2.52 5.03
N TYR A 48 -9.38 -1.74 4.18
CA TYR A 48 -9.72 -0.34 4.46
C TYR A 48 -10.91 -0.13 5.41
N SER A 49 -11.26 -1.13 6.22
CA SER A 49 -12.22 -0.94 7.31
C SER A 49 -11.79 0.21 8.24
N SER A 50 -12.76 0.87 8.86
CA SER A 50 -12.56 2.14 9.58
C SER A 50 -11.57 2.09 10.77
N SER A 51 -11.17 0.89 11.20
CA SER A 51 -10.28 0.61 12.34
C SER A 51 -8.95 -0.06 12.00
N SER A 52 -8.57 -0.22 10.72
CA SER A 52 -7.29 -0.85 10.38
C SER A 52 -6.10 0.11 10.53
N ALA A 53 -4.90 -0.45 10.75
CA ALA A 53 -3.65 0.31 10.79
C ALA A 53 -3.38 1.05 9.48
N LEU A 54 -3.77 0.46 8.35
CA LEU A 54 -3.64 1.08 7.04
C LEU A 54 -4.56 2.31 6.88
N ALA A 55 -5.81 2.22 7.32
CA ALA A 55 -6.73 3.36 7.30
C ALA A 55 -6.26 4.48 8.25
N ALA A 56 -5.64 4.13 9.38
CA ALA A 56 -5.03 5.10 10.29
C ALA A 56 -3.84 5.82 9.63
N LEU A 57 -2.99 5.08 8.92
CA LEU A 57 -1.86 5.64 8.19
C LEU A 57 -2.30 6.62 7.08
N ASP A 58 -3.32 6.26 6.29
CA ASP A 58 -3.93 7.14 5.29
C ASP A 58 -4.38 8.48 5.93
N LYS A 59 -5.08 8.39 7.07
CA LYS A 59 -5.58 9.58 7.80
C LYS A 59 -4.45 10.46 8.32
N SER A 60 -3.40 9.85 8.88
CA SER A 60 -2.22 10.57 9.37
C SER A 60 -1.54 11.35 8.24
N ILE A 61 -1.35 10.71 7.08
CA ILE A 61 -0.72 11.36 5.92
C ILE A 61 -1.62 12.45 5.33
N ALA A 62 -2.93 12.24 5.27
CA ALA A 62 -3.87 13.27 4.84
C ALA A 62 -3.88 14.48 5.76
N SER A 63 -3.80 14.27 7.08
CA SER A 63 -3.67 15.35 8.05
C SER A 63 -2.36 16.12 7.86
N ILE A 64 -1.24 15.44 7.61
CA ILE A 64 0.06 16.08 7.31
C ILE A 64 -0.03 16.93 6.04
N ALA A 65 -0.73 16.46 5.02
CA ALA A 65 -0.93 17.17 3.76
C ALA A 65 -1.96 18.32 3.84
N ASN A 66 -2.69 18.42 4.95
CA ASN A 66 -3.92 19.24 5.08
C ASN A 66 -4.91 18.97 3.93
N ALA A 67 -5.12 17.70 3.61
CA ALA A 67 -5.93 17.24 2.49
C ALA A 67 -7.11 16.38 2.96
N GLU A 68 -8.21 16.39 2.20
CA GLU A 68 -9.32 15.46 2.40
C GLU A 68 -9.00 14.09 1.78
N LEU A 69 -9.29 13.01 2.48
CA LEU A 69 -9.29 11.67 1.88
C LEU A 69 -10.53 11.48 1.01
N ARG A 70 -10.31 10.98 -0.21
CA ARG A 70 -11.38 10.59 -1.14
C ARG A 70 -11.12 9.19 -1.66
N ASP A 71 -12.19 8.49 -2.00
CA ASP A 71 -12.05 7.19 -2.66
C ASP A 71 -11.26 7.35 -3.96
N GLY A 72 -10.27 6.47 -4.13
CA GLY A 72 -9.51 6.37 -5.37
C GLY A 72 -10.31 5.69 -6.47
N THR A 73 -9.76 5.71 -7.68
CA THR A 73 -10.23 4.84 -8.76
C THR A 73 -9.83 3.38 -8.51
N SER A 74 -10.45 2.42 -9.20
CA SER A 74 -9.98 1.02 -9.18
C SER A 74 -8.49 0.89 -9.55
N ASP A 75 -8.03 1.68 -10.53
CA ASP A 75 -6.62 1.77 -10.92
C ASP A 75 -5.71 2.22 -9.75
N THR A 76 -6.20 3.12 -8.89
CA THR A 76 -5.42 3.57 -7.72
C THR A 76 -5.16 2.41 -6.77
N LEU A 77 -6.18 1.58 -6.53
CA LEU A 77 -6.10 0.42 -5.65
C LEU A 77 -5.27 -0.72 -6.26
N GLU A 78 -5.39 -0.94 -7.57
CA GLU A 78 -4.53 -1.87 -8.32
C GLU A 78 -3.07 -1.49 -8.26
N ARG A 79 -2.76 -0.21 -8.47
CA ARG A 79 -1.38 0.29 -8.31
C ARG A 79 -0.89 0.17 -6.88
N ALA A 80 -1.76 0.33 -5.88
CA ALA A 80 -1.42 0.09 -4.47
C ALA A 80 -1.08 -1.38 -4.21
N LEU A 81 -1.95 -2.30 -4.65
CA LEU A 81 -1.72 -3.74 -4.55
C LEU A 81 -0.39 -4.14 -5.19
N ASN A 82 -0.13 -3.69 -6.42
CA ASN A 82 1.10 -4.03 -7.13
C ASN A 82 2.35 -3.54 -6.40
N ARG A 83 2.31 -2.36 -5.75
CA ARG A 83 3.41 -1.87 -4.91
C ARG A 83 3.62 -2.74 -3.67
N LEU A 84 2.54 -3.12 -2.99
CA LEU A 84 2.59 -3.96 -1.79
C LEU A 84 3.20 -5.34 -2.12
N LEU A 85 2.73 -5.97 -3.21
CA LEU A 85 3.26 -7.24 -3.70
C LEU A 85 4.74 -7.12 -4.11
N TYR A 86 5.15 -5.99 -4.71
CA TYR A 86 6.54 -5.73 -5.10
C TYR A 86 7.46 -5.63 -3.88
N VAL A 87 7.02 -4.95 -2.81
CA VAL A 87 7.83 -4.84 -1.58
C VAL A 87 7.80 -6.12 -0.73
N GLY A 88 6.96 -7.09 -1.08
CA GLY A 88 6.94 -8.43 -0.51
C GLY A 88 5.78 -8.70 0.45
N ILE A 89 4.80 -7.81 0.55
CA ILE A 89 3.58 -8.02 1.34
C ILE A 89 2.62 -8.88 0.53
N ARG A 90 2.29 -10.07 1.04
CA ARG A 90 1.50 -11.11 0.39
C ARG A 90 0.22 -11.46 1.13
N THR A 91 0.10 -11.16 2.41
CA THR A 91 -1.11 -11.45 3.21
C THR A 91 -1.68 -10.20 3.88
N VAL A 92 -2.94 -10.28 4.32
CA VAL A 92 -3.58 -9.19 5.06
C VAL A 92 -2.89 -8.95 6.41
N SER A 93 -2.47 -10.00 7.10
CA SER A 93 -1.72 -9.86 8.36
C SER A 93 -0.37 -9.18 8.18
N GLU A 94 0.35 -9.47 7.09
CA GLU A 94 1.60 -8.78 6.76
C GLU A 94 1.37 -7.30 6.45
N LEU A 95 0.29 -6.97 5.75
CA LEU A 95 -0.09 -5.59 5.45
C LEU A 95 -0.38 -4.80 6.73
N ASP A 96 -1.23 -5.36 7.61
CA ASP A 96 -1.59 -4.70 8.86
C ASP A 96 -0.38 -4.55 9.79
N SER A 97 0.46 -5.58 9.91
CA SER A 97 1.68 -5.51 10.74
C SER A 97 2.66 -4.49 10.17
N ALA A 98 2.90 -4.50 8.85
CA ALA A 98 3.79 -3.53 8.22
C ALA A 98 3.28 -2.09 8.39
N ALA A 99 1.97 -1.87 8.21
CA ALA A 99 1.36 -0.56 8.40
C ALA A 99 1.45 -0.08 9.85
N LEU A 100 1.26 -0.98 10.83
CA LEU A 100 1.37 -0.68 12.25
C LEU A 100 2.82 -0.37 12.66
N ASP A 101 3.74 -1.28 12.36
CA ASP A 101 5.15 -1.20 12.77
C ASP A 101 5.87 0.00 12.15
N ASN A 102 5.46 0.41 10.95
CA ASN A 102 6.07 1.52 10.22
C ASN A 102 5.22 2.78 10.22
N HIS A 103 4.14 2.86 11.02
CA HIS A 103 3.17 3.95 10.97
C HIS A 103 3.84 5.32 11.15
N GLU A 104 4.64 5.47 12.22
CA GLU A 104 5.30 6.72 12.56
C GLU A 104 6.37 7.08 11.52
N LEU A 105 7.21 6.11 11.17
CA LEU A 105 8.27 6.27 10.17
C LEU A 105 7.70 6.70 8.81
N ALA A 106 6.64 6.05 8.33
CA ALA A 106 5.95 6.39 7.08
C ALA A 106 5.27 7.77 7.14
N SER A 107 4.70 8.14 8.29
CA SER A 107 4.10 9.47 8.49
C SER A 107 5.15 10.58 8.43
N GLN A 108 6.28 10.43 9.13
CA GLN A 108 7.39 11.39 9.07
C GLN A 108 8.02 11.44 7.68
N PHE A 109 8.15 10.29 7.02
CA PHE A 109 8.62 10.23 5.65
C PHE A 109 7.67 11.01 4.72
N ALA A 110 6.36 10.85 4.87
CA ALA A 110 5.39 11.63 4.10
C ALA A 110 5.55 13.14 4.34
N LYS A 111 5.77 13.57 5.59
CA LYS A 111 6.01 14.98 5.92
C LYS A 111 7.18 15.57 5.13
N VAL A 112 8.31 14.87 5.02
CA VAL A 112 9.48 15.32 4.23
C VAL A 112 9.15 15.47 2.74
N TRP A 113 8.28 14.62 2.19
CA TRP A 113 7.92 14.66 0.76
C TRP A 113 6.82 15.66 0.43
N LEU A 114 5.96 15.94 1.40
CA LEU A 114 4.81 16.84 1.27
C LEU A 114 5.11 18.27 1.72
N GLU A 115 6.25 18.51 2.38
CA GLU A 115 6.65 19.84 2.83
C GLU A 115 6.63 20.87 1.69
N GLY A 116 5.99 22.01 1.96
CA GLY A 116 5.82 23.11 1.00
C GLY A 116 4.84 22.82 -0.13
N LYS A 117 4.17 21.66 -0.14
CA LYS A 117 3.14 21.30 -1.12
C LYS A 117 1.76 21.39 -0.50
N SER A 118 0.77 21.73 -1.32
CA SER A 118 -0.63 21.79 -0.92
C SER A 118 -1.44 20.86 -1.82
N TYR A 119 -2.25 20.01 -1.20
CA TYR A 119 -3.14 19.08 -1.87
C TYR A 119 -4.54 19.30 -1.30
N GLN A 120 -5.53 19.53 -2.16
CA GLN A 120 -6.92 19.58 -1.68
C GLN A 120 -7.43 18.19 -1.31
N HIS A 121 -6.99 17.17 -2.06
CA HIS A 121 -7.46 15.79 -1.92
C HIS A 121 -6.30 14.82 -2.04
N LEU A 122 -6.37 13.74 -1.26
CA LEU A 122 -5.55 12.55 -1.42
C LEU A 122 -6.46 11.32 -1.54
N SER A 123 -6.04 10.36 -2.34
CA SER A 123 -6.80 9.12 -2.47
C SER A 123 -6.58 8.21 -1.28
N VAL A 124 -7.63 7.52 -0.85
CA VAL A 124 -7.51 6.28 -0.07
C VAL A 124 -6.55 5.35 -0.84
N GLY A 125 -5.55 4.81 -0.15
CA GLY A 125 -4.39 4.21 -0.79
C GLY A 125 -3.07 4.92 -0.48
N ILE A 126 -3.10 6.18 -0.02
CA ILE A 126 -1.88 6.99 0.10
C ILE A 126 -0.89 6.42 1.14
N GLY A 127 -1.38 5.78 2.19
CA GLY A 127 -0.59 5.07 3.18
C GLY A 127 0.19 3.92 2.56
N THR A 128 -0.40 3.14 1.64
CA THR A 128 0.34 2.07 0.93
C THR A 128 1.52 2.61 0.13
N PHE A 129 1.39 3.82 -0.42
CA PHE A 129 2.46 4.44 -1.20
C PHE A 129 3.65 4.79 -0.31
N TYR A 130 3.40 5.45 0.82
CA TYR A 130 4.46 5.81 1.76
C TYR A 130 5.02 4.61 2.53
N LEU A 131 4.17 3.62 2.84
CA LEU A 131 4.61 2.34 3.40
C LEU A 131 5.59 1.63 2.46
N ALA A 132 5.24 1.48 1.18
CA ALA A 132 6.13 0.88 0.20
C ALA A 132 7.43 1.68 0.03
N TYR A 133 7.36 3.02 0.08
CA TYR A 133 8.55 3.88 0.05
C TYR A 133 9.50 3.61 1.22
N VAL A 134 8.97 3.53 2.44
CA VAL A 134 9.76 3.24 3.64
C VAL A 134 10.35 1.85 3.58
N LEU A 135 9.56 0.83 3.21
CA LEU A 135 10.04 -0.54 3.08
C LEU A 135 11.14 -0.69 2.02
N MET A 136 11.05 0.06 0.92
CA MET A 136 12.13 0.11 -0.08
C MET A 136 13.38 0.82 0.45
N ALA A 137 13.23 1.92 1.19
CA ALA A 137 14.36 2.63 1.78
C ALA A 137 15.06 1.81 2.87
N ALA A 138 14.30 1.03 3.63
CA ALA A 138 14.81 0.13 4.67
C ALA A 138 15.79 -0.92 4.15
N ARG A 139 15.71 -1.27 2.85
CA ARG A 139 16.65 -2.20 2.21
C ARG A 139 18.06 -1.62 2.04
N GLN A 140 18.23 -0.30 2.19
CA GLN A 140 19.50 0.42 2.04
C GLN A 140 20.21 0.15 0.69
N ASP A 141 19.42 -0.20 -0.32
CA ASP A 141 19.88 -0.52 -1.67
C ASP A 141 19.32 0.49 -2.66
N LYS A 142 20.16 1.46 -3.05
CA LYS A 142 19.81 2.47 -4.04
C LYS A 142 19.39 1.86 -5.37
N GLY A 143 20.06 0.80 -5.82
CA GLY A 143 19.77 0.15 -7.10
C GLY A 143 18.35 -0.40 -7.11
N GLN A 144 17.97 -1.13 -6.07
CA GLN A 144 16.60 -1.63 -5.92
C GLN A 144 15.58 -0.51 -5.76
N PHE A 145 15.92 0.57 -5.05
CA PHE A 145 15.02 1.71 -4.93
C PHE A 145 14.77 2.39 -6.29
N VAL A 146 15.80 2.57 -7.11
CA VAL A 146 15.67 3.12 -8.47
C VAL A 146 14.81 2.19 -9.33
N GLN A 147 15.03 0.87 -9.28
CA GLN A 147 14.20 -0.11 -9.99
C GLN A 147 12.73 -0.05 -9.57
N TYR A 148 12.45 0.16 -8.29
CA TYR A 148 11.09 0.38 -7.80
C TYR A 148 10.47 1.65 -8.39
N LEU A 149 11.20 2.78 -8.38
CA LEU A 149 10.72 4.03 -8.98
C LEU A 149 10.47 3.88 -10.49
N ASP A 150 11.32 3.12 -11.18
CA ASP A 150 11.16 2.79 -12.60
C ASP A 150 9.89 1.94 -12.82
N ALA A 151 9.73 0.85 -12.07
CA ALA A 151 8.64 -0.11 -12.21
C ALA A 151 7.26 0.54 -12.04
N PHE A 152 7.14 1.55 -11.17
CA PHE A 152 5.88 2.24 -10.88
C PHE A 152 5.76 3.62 -11.54
N ASN A 153 6.72 3.98 -12.41
CA ASN A 153 6.82 5.26 -13.10
C ASN A 153 6.71 6.47 -12.14
N ILE A 154 7.45 6.42 -11.03
CA ILE A 154 7.42 7.44 -9.98
C ILE A 154 8.51 8.47 -10.25
N GLY A 155 8.10 9.72 -10.47
CA GLY A 155 8.99 10.80 -10.85
C GLY A 155 9.53 10.67 -12.28
N GLY A 156 10.18 11.73 -12.76
CA GLY A 156 10.84 11.74 -14.07
C GLY A 156 12.08 10.85 -14.09
N ALA A 157 12.35 10.19 -15.21
CA ALA A 157 13.46 9.23 -15.35
C ALA A 157 14.82 9.81 -14.89
N GLU A 158 15.10 11.06 -15.26
CA GLU A 158 16.35 11.75 -14.87
C GLU A 158 16.43 12.09 -13.37
N ALA A 159 15.29 12.12 -12.67
CA ALA A 159 15.22 12.46 -11.26
C ALA A 159 15.28 11.23 -10.33
N ARG A 160 15.02 10.02 -10.82
CA ARG A 160 14.87 8.81 -9.99
C ARG A 160 16.10 8.48 -9.14
N ASN A 161 17.30 8.67 -9.70
CA ASN A 161 18.55 8.49 -8.95
C ASN A 161 18.63 9.45 -7.74
N LYS A 162 18.34 10.73 -7.95
CA LYS A 162 18.34 11.75 -6.89
C LYS A 162 17.21 11.50 -5.88
N MET A 163 16.07 11.01 -6.34
CA MET A 163 14.94 10.64 -5.47
C MET A 163 15.30 9.46 -4.58
N ALA A 164 16.01 8.44 -5.11
CA ALA A 164 16.50 7.33 -4.31
C ALA A 164 17.51 7.80 -3.26
N ASP A 165 18.49 8.64 -3.65
CA ASP A 165 19.45 9.22 -2.70
C ASP A 165 18.74 9.97 -1.56
N ARG A 166 17.78 10.83 -1.91
CA ARG A 166 16.97 11.56 -0.92
C ARG A 166 16.17 10.61 -0.03
N ALA A 167 15.61 9.52 -0.60
CA ALA A 167 14.83 8.54 0.14
C ALA A 167 15.67 7.82 1.20
N LEU A 168 16.87 7.35 0.83
CA LEU A 168 17.79 6.67 1.72
C LEU A 168 18.31 7.59 2.84
N ALA A 169 18.62 8.84 2.51
CA ALA A 169 19.05 9.85 3.47
C ALA A 169 17.94 10.14 4.48
N ALA A 170 16.73 10.47 4.00
CA ALA A 170 15.60 10.78 4.88
C ALA A 170 15.21 9.60 5.77
N PHE A 171 15.23 8.37 5.25
CA PHE A 171 14.99 7.17 6.05
C PHE A 171 15.97 7.07 7.22
N SER A 172 17.26 7.24 6.94
CA SER A 172 18.32 7.16 7.96
C SER A 172 18.19 8.25 9.03
N GLU A 173 17.89 9.48 8.61
CA GLU A 173 17.69 10.62 9.52
C GLU A 173 16.48 10.41 10.44
N ILE A 174 15.34 10.01 9.87
CA ILE A 174 14.11 9.78 10.65
C ILE A 174 14.30 8.61 11.61
N GLN A 175 14.93 7.51 11.17
CA GLN A 175 15.18 6.36 12.04
C GLN A 175 16.08 6.71 13.22
N GLN A 176 17.09 7.57 13.01
CA GLN A 176 17.93 8.08 14.10
C GLN A 176 17.13 8.95 15.07
N SER A 177 16.26 9.82 14.56
CA SER A 177 15.37 10.66 15.39
C SER A 177 14.44 9.81 16.26
N LEU A 178 13.83 8.77 15.69
CA LEU A 178 12.91 7.88 16.40
C LEU A 178 13.63 6.95 17.40
N GLY A 179 14.86 6.52 17.09
CA GLY A 179 15.67 5.72 18.00
C GLY A 179 16.30 6.52 19.14
N GLY A 180 16.48 7.84 18.96
CA GLY A 180 17.07 8.74 19.96
C GLY A 180 16.14 9.13 21.11
N GLU A 181 14.82 9.08 20.91
CA GLU A 181 13.81 9.43 21.92
C GLU A 181 13.64 8.37 23.03
N GLY A 182 14.33 7.22 22.94
CA GLY A 182 14.31 6.15 23.95
C GLY A 182 15.50 6.14 24.94
N ALA A 183 16.39 7.13 24.88
CA ALA A 183 17.64 7.16 25.66
C ALA A 183 17.87 8.44 26.47
N ALA A 184 16.80 9.09 26.92
CA ALA A 184 16.84 10.25 27.82
C ALA A 184 16.16 9.95 29.17
#